data_AF-B8IWN0-F1
#
_entry.id   AF-B8IWN0-F1
#
_cell.length_a   1.000
_cell.length_b   1.000
_cell.length_c   1.000
_cell.angle_alpha   90.00
_cell.angle_beta   90.00
_cell.angle_gamma   90.00
#
_symmetry.space_group_name_H-M   'P 1'
#
loop_
_entity.id
_entity.type
_entity.pdbx_description
1 polymer ?
#
loop_
_entity_poly.entity_id
_entity_poly.type
_entity_poly.pdbx_seq_one_letter_code
_entity_poly.pdbx_strand_id
1 'polypeptide(L)'
;MIPLKLALTAVIVALLTQPLWAPQWGGGILAEIGAFGPAGAAIVVLVFFSLVALYCLSLQRMLEAIAPAKRAASPRSVWLMFVIPSNFVEDFFIVGSIAASLRNDGRTHARTQLVWLILGMSWCGLQIVSLLPGPVGVVSGGIALLAWAAHWMLTNHMTRALLDSSPSEVPAPSAGQAPASRA
;
A
#
# COMPACT_ATOMS: atom_id res chain seq x y z
N MET A 1 8.45 12.12 -15.70
CA MET A 1 7.61 11.20 -14.91
C MET A 1 6.13 11.27 -15.29
N ILE A 2 5.54 12.45 -15.50
CA ILE A 2 4.14 12.63 -15.96
C ILE A 2 3.79 11.84 -17.25
N PRO A 3 4.59 11.86 -18.34
CA PRO A 3 4.22 11.14 -19.57
C PRO A 3 4.19 9.62 -19.40
N LEU A 4 5.07 9.06 -18.55
CA LEU A 4 5.07 7.63 -18.23
C LEU A 4 3.81 7.24 -17.46
N LYS A 5 3.38 8.06 -16.48
CA LYS A 5 2.14 7.83 -15.74
C LYS A 5 0.92 7.85 -16.66
N LEU A 6 0.87 8.81 -17.59
CA LEU A 6 -0.21 8.90 -18.57
C LEU A 6 -0.25 7.70 -19.52
N ALA A 7 0.91 7.26 -20.02
CA ALA A 7 1.00 6.09 -20.89
C ALA A 7 0.54 4.81 -20.18
N LEU A 8 1.02 4.56 -18.95
CA LEU A 8 0.58 3.42 -18.14
C LEU A 8 -0.91 3.49 -17.83
N THR A 9 -1.42 4.67 -17.45
CA THR A 9 -2.84 4.89 -17.17
C THR A 9 -3.70 4.60 -18.41
N ALA A 10 -3.27 5.01 -19.60
CA ALA A 10 -3.97 4.74 -20.85
C ALA A 10 -4.07 3.23 -21.15
N VAL A 11 -2.99 2.47 -20.89
CA VAL A 11 -3.01 1.00 -21.01
C VAL A 11 -3.99 0.38 -20.02
N ILE A 12 -4.00 0.83 -18.76
CA ILE A 12 -4.95 0.35 -17.74
C ILE A 12 -6.39 0.64 -18.15
N VAL A 13 -6.68 1.84 -18.67
CA VAL A 13 -8.02 2.19 -19.18
C VAL A 13 -8.43 1.28 -20.34
N ALA A 14 -7.53 1.02 -21.29
CA ALA A 14 -7.80 0.12 -22.40
C ALA A 14 -8.12 -1.32 -21.91
N LEU A 15 -7.39 -1.82 -20.91
CA LEU A 15 -7.64 -3.13 -20.30
C LEU A 15 -8.94 -3.17 -19.51
N LEU A 16 -9.25 -2.14 -18.71
CA LEU A 16 -10.50 -2.07 -17.94
C LEU A 16 -11.75 -1.99 -18.84
N THR A 17 -11.63 -1.34 -20.00
CA THR A 17 -12.73 -1.21 -20.98
C THR A 17 -12.78 -2.35 -21.99
N GLN A 18 -11.78 -3.25 -22.00
CA GLN A 18 -11.69 -4.38 -22.91
C GLN A 18 -12.96 -5.25 -23.00
N PRO A 19 -13.68 -5.55 -21.90
CA PRO A 19 -14.92 -6.32 -21.97
C PRO A 19 -16.02 -5.68 -22.84
N LEU A 20 -15.97 -4.36 -23.05
CA LEU A 20 -16.97 -3.62 -23.83
C LEU A 20 -16.73 -3.72 -25.35
N TRP A 21 -15.48 -3.89 -25.78
CA TRP A 21 -15.09 -3.86 -27.20
C TRP A 21 -14.48 -5.17 -27.72
N ALA A 22 -14.06 -6.09 -26.85
CA ALA A 22 -13.59 -7.43 -27.20
C ALA A 22 -14.16 -8.53 -26.29
N PRO A 23 -15.49 -8.66 -26.14
CA PRO A 23 -16.13 -9.60 -25.21
C PRO A 23 -15.74 -11.07 -25.42
N GLN A 24 -15.33 -11.44 -26.64
CA GLN A 24 -14.89 -12.79 -27.01
C GLN A 24 -13.61 -13.27 -26.30
N TRP A 25 -12.84 -12.37 -25.69
CA TRP A 25 -11.64 -12.74 -24.92
C TRP A 25 -11.96 -13.18 -23.49
N GLY A 26 -13.24 -13.09 -23.08
CA GLY A 26 -13.69 -13.33 -21.72
C GLY A 26 -13.65 -12.07 -20.87
N GLY A 27 -14.58 -11.92 -19.93
CA GLY A 27 -14.73 -10.68 -19.15
C GLY A 27 -13.91 -10.60 -17.86
N GLY A 28 -12.95 -11.51 -17.68
CA GLY A 28 -12.07 -11.56 -16.50
C GLY A 28 -12.84 -11.62 -15.17
N ILE A 29 -12.22 -11.09 -14.11
CA ILE A 29 -12.83 -11.06 -12.77
C ILE A 29 -14.09 -10.17 -12.69
N LEU A 30 -14.21 -9.20 -13.60
CA LEU A 30 -15.35 -8.27 -13.63
C LEU A 30 -16.63 -8.94 -14.13
N ALA A 31 -16.53 -9.88 -15.08
CA ALA A 31 -17.69 -10.64 -15.55
C ALA A 31 -18.24 -11.60 -14.48
N GLU A 32 -17.38 -12.17 -13.63
CA GLU A 32 -17.83 -13.01 -12.52
C GLU A 32 -18.61 -12.21 -11.47
N ILE A 33 -18.21 -10.96 -11.20
CA ILE A 33 -18.95 -10.06 -10.30
C ILE A 33 -20.35 -9.76 -10.86
N GLY A 34 -20.47 -9.62 -12.18
CA GLY A 34 -21.76 -9.42 -12.87
C GLY A 34 -22.75 -10.58 -12.67
N ALA A 35 -22.26 -11.80 -12.41
CA ALA A 35 -23.12 -12.97 -12.20
C ALA A 35 -23.90 -12.91 -10.87
N PHE A 36 -23.47 -12.11 -9.89
CA PHE A 36 -24.16 -11.95 -8.59
C PHE A 36 -25.35 -10.97 -8.63
N GLY A 37 -25.65 -10.40 -9.80
CA GLY A 37 -26.68 -9.38 -9.97
C GLY A 37 -26.33 -8.04 -9.31
N PRO A 38 -27.21 -7.01 -9.44
CA PRO A 38 -26.90 -5.65 -9.01
C PRO A 38 -26.62 -5.52 -7.50
N ALA A 39 -27.37 -6.25 -6.68
CA ALA A 39 -27.18 -6.24 -5.22
C ALA A 39 -25.84 -6.89 -4.81
N GLY A 40 -25.48 -8.01 -5.41
CA GLY A 40 -24.20 -8.67 -5.16
C GLY A 40 -23.01 -7.83 -5.61
N ALA A 41 -23.11 -7.22 -6.79
CA ALA A 41 -22.10 -6.28 -7.27
C ALA A 41 -21.91 -5.09 -6.31
N ALA A 42 -22.99 -4.50 -5.79
CA ALA A 42 -22.92 -3.41 -4.82
C ALA A 42 -22.21 -3.85 -3.52
N ILE A 43 -22.51 -5.04 -3.00
CA ILE A 43 -21.84 -5.59 -1.81
C ILE A 43 -20.35 -5.78 -2.07
N VAL A 44 -19.97 -6.39 -3.20
CA VAL A 44 -18.57 -6.60 -3.57
C VAL A 44 -17.81 -5.27 -3.65
N VAL A 45 -18.40 -4.26 -4.28
CA VAL A 45 -17.81 -2.91 -4.39
C VAL A 45 -17.62 -2.29 -3.01
N LEU A 46 -18.63 -2.36 -2.14
CA LEU A 46 -18.54 -1.83 -0.78
C LEU A 46 -17.46 -2.53 0.05
N VAL A 47 -17.38 -3.86 -0.02
CA VAL A 47 -16.34 -4.64 0.67
C VAL A 47 -14.97 -4.27 0.14
N PHE A 48 -14.79 -4.20 -1.18
CA PHE A 48 -13.53 -3.82 -1.81
C PHE A 48 -13.04 -2.44 -1.33
N PHE A 49 -13.87 -1.40 -1.43
CA PHE A 49 -13.47 -0.06 -1.00
C PHE A 49 -13.26 0.03 0.52
N SER A 50 -14.00 -0.72 1.32
CA SER A 50 -13.79 -0.80 2.77
C SER A 50 -12.42 -1.41 3.10
N LEU A 51 -12.05 -2.49 2.42
CA LEU A 51 -10.74 -3.14 2.58
C LEU A 51 -9.61 -2.22 2.14
N VAL A 52 -9.75 -1.51 1.01
CA VAL A 52 -8.78 -0.51 0.56
C VAL A 52 -8.65 0.62 1.61
N ALA A 53 -9.75 1.13 2.16
CA ALA A 53 -9.72 2.16 3.20
C ALA A 53 -8.96 1.70 4.45
N LEU A 54 -9.24 0.48 4.92
CA LEU A 54 -8.56 -0.12 6.07
C LEU A 54 -7.06 -0.32 5.80
N TYR A 55 -6.70 -0.70 4.58
CA TYR A 55 -5.31 -0.83 4.16
C TYR A 55 -4.59 0.52 4.11
N CYS A 56 -5.21 1.55 3.53
CA CYS A 56 -4.70 2.93 3.54
C CYS A 56 -4.48 3.43 4.97
N LEU A 57 -5.42 3.17 5.88
CA LEU A 57 -5.28 3.52 7.30
C LEU A 57 -4.07 2.83 7.94
N SER A 58 -3.82 1.56 7.65
CA SER A 58 -2.62 0.85 8.13
C SER A 58 -1.33 1.46 7.60
N LEU A 59 -1.26 1.78 6.30
CA LEU A 59 -0.09 2.45 5.71
C LEU A 59 0.12 3.85 6.28
N GLN A 60 -0.96 4.62 6.46
CA GLN A 60 -0.91 5.95 7.07
C GLN A 60 -0.36 5.87 8.50
N ARG A 61 -0.88 4.95 9.32
CA ARG A 61 -0.40 4.73 10.69
C ARG A 61 1.08 4.38 10.73
N MET A 62 1.55 3.54 9.80
CA MET A 62 2.97 3.20 9.70
C MET A 62 3.84 4.44 9.40
N LEU A 63 3.41 5.28 8.46
CA LEU A 63 4.10 6.53 8.14
C LEU A 63 4.06 7.53 9.30
N GLU A 64 2.93 7.62 10.02
CA GLU A 64 2.76 8.49 11.18
C GLU A 64 3.69 8.09 12.34
N ALA A 65 3.97 6.80 12.51
CA ALA A 65 4.92 6.29 13.50
C ALA A 65 6.39 6.65 13.21
N ILE A 66 6.71 7.08 11.98
CA ILE A 66 8.04 7.55 11.58
C ILE A 66 8.14 9.06 11.82
N ALA A 67 9.27 9.56 12.33
CA ALA A 67 9.47 11.00 12.56
C ALA A 67 9.32 11.81 11.25
N PRO A 68 8.65 12.98 11.25
CA PRO A 68 8.39 13.77 10.04
C PRO A 68 9.63 14.05 9.18
N ALA A 69 10.78 14.35 9.81
CA ALA A 69 12.03 14.64 9.12
C ALA A 69 12.62 13.46 8.33
N LYS A 70 12.16 12.23 8.61
CA LYS A 70 12.64 11.01 7.97
C LYS A 70 11.68 10.46 6.91
N ARG A 71 10.49 11.05 6.77
CA ARG A 71 9.47 10.62 5.81
C ARG A 71 9.83 11.10 4.40
N ALA A 72 9.81 10.18 3.43
CA ALA A 72 9.92 10.48 2.01
C ALA A 72 8.56 10.85 1.37
N ALA A 73 7.45 10.58 2.06
CA ALA A 73 6.11 10.93 1.62
C ALA A 73 5.22 11.38 2.79
N SER A 74 4.23 12.22 2.49
CA SER A 74 3.23 12.61 3.49
C SER A 74 2.32 11.41 3.82
N PRO A 75 1.91 11.19 5.08
CA PRO A 75 1.01 10.09 5.43
C PRO A 75 -0.31 10.09 4.64
N ARG A 76 -0.77 11.27 4.22
CA ARG A 76 -2.01 11.43 3.45
C ARG A 76 -1.89 10.97 2.00
N SER A 77 -0.69 10.82 1.45
CA SER A 77 -0.54 10.41 0.04
C SER A 77 -1.01 8.98 -0.22
N VAL A 78 -1.14 8.14 0.81
CA VAL A 78 -1.68 6.78 0.68
C VAL A 78 -3.15 6.76 0.27
N TRP A 79 -3.87 7.87 0.40
CA TRP A 79 -5.27 7.96 -0.06
C TRP A 79 -5.39 8.16 -1.56
N LEU A 80 -4.28 8.42 -2.27
CA LEU A 80 -4.26 8.45 -3.74
C LEU A 80 -4.61 7.08 -4.35
N MET A 81 -4.62 6.01 -3.54
CA MET A 81 -5.09 4.69 -3.94
C MET A 81 -6.58 4.67 -4.38
N PHE A 82 -7.38 5.66 -3.99
CA PHE A 82 -8.77 5.78 -4.47
C PHE A 82 -8.90 6.45 -5.85
N VAL A 83 -7.82 7.01 -6.39
CA VAL A 83 -7.83 7.70 -7.69
C VAL A 83 -7.72 6.66 -8.82
N ILE A 84 -8.82 5.99 -9.13
CA ILE A 84 -8.89 5.03 -10.25
C ILE A 84 -8.91 5.81 -11.58
N PRO A 85 -8.13 5.41 -12.61
CA PRO A 85 -7.24 4.25 -12.69
C PRO A 85 -5.78 4.54 -12.35
N SER A 86 -5.44 5.77 -11.96
CA SER A 86 -4.07 6.13 -11.57
C SER A 86 -3.55 5.31 -10.37
N ASN A 87 -4.44 4.76 -9.54
CA ASN A 87 -4.14 3.88 -8.41
C ASN A 87 -3.14 2.77 -8.75
N PHE A 88 -3.31 2.05 -9.87
CA PHE A 88 -2.42 0.95 -10.27
C PHE A 88 -0.96 1.41 -10.40
N VAL A 89 -0.74 2.64 -10.84
CA VAL A 89 0.59 3.22 -11.00
C VAL A 89 1.06 3.84 -9.68
N GLU A 90 0.18 4.54 -8.97
CA GLU A 90 0.55 5.18 -7.71
C GLU A 90 0.86 4.21 -6.59
N ASP A 91 0.34 2.99 -6.63
CA ASP A 91 0.65 1.97 -5.62
C ASP A 91 2.15 1.65 -5.60
N PHE A 92 2.81 1.58 -6.76
CA PHE A 92 4.27 1.42 -6.83
C PHE A 92 5.01 2.57 -6.15
N PHE A 93 4.56 3.81 -6.39
CA PHE A 93 5.18 5.01 -5.82
C PHE A 93 4.94 5.11 -4.31
N ILE A 94 3.74 4.76 -3.85
CA ILE A 94 3.40 4.71 -2.42
C ILE A 94 4.27 3.68 -1.72
N VAL A 95 4.34 2.44 -2.24
CA VAL A 95 5.20 1.38 -1.69
C VAL A 95 6.66 1.82 -1.67
N GLY A 96 7.18 2.35 -2.79
CA GLY A 96 8.57 2.82 -2.87
C GLY A 96 8.89 3.95 -1.87
N SER A 97 7.99 4.91 -1.71
CA SER A 97 8.19 6.05 -0.81
C SER A 97 8.11 5.65 0.66
N ILE A 98 7.21 4.71 1.00
CA ILE A 98 7.14 4.15 2.34
C ILE A 98 8.41 3.35 2.66
N ALA A 99 8.89 2.52 1.73
CA ALA A 99 10.14 1.79 1.89
C ALA A 99 11.34 2.74 2.10
N ALA A 100 11.41 3.84 1.35
CA ALA A 100 12.43 4.88 1.56
C ALA A 100 12.32 5.51 2.96
N SER A 101 11.10 5.80 3.42
CA SER A 101 10.85 6.33 4.77
C SER A 101 11.31 5.37 5.87
N LEU A 102 11.04 4.07 5.72
CA LEU A 102 11.49 3.03 6.65
C LEU A 102 13.02 2.90 6.67
N ARG A 103 13.67 3.01 5.51
CA ARG A 103 15.13 3.01 5.39
C ARG A 103 15.76 4.20 6.10
N ASN A 104 15.19 5.39 5.92
CA ASN A 104 15.63 6.63 6.57
C ASN A 104 15.42 6.56 8.10
N ASP A 105 14.30 5.98 8.54
CA ASP A 105 14.00 5.78 9.96
C ASP A 105 15.04 4.90 10.66
N GLY A 106 15.39 3.78 10.03
CA GLY A 106 16.47 2.89 10.47
C GLY A 106 16.12 1.96 11.63
N ARG A 107 14.93 2.08 12.25
CA ARG A 107 14.53 1.25 13.40
C ARG A 107 14.02 -0.13 12.99
N THR A 108 13.65 -0.31 11.72
CA THR A 108 13.19 -1.61 11.21
C THR A 108 14.35 -2.40 10.59
N HIS A 109 14.41 -3.71 10.80
CA HIS A 109 15.47 -4.55 10.24
C HIS A 109 15.47 -4.57 8.69
N ALA A 110 16.64 -4.43 8.06
CA ALA A 110 16.77 -4.30 6.60
C ALA A 110 16.13 -5.44 5.81
N ARG A 111 16.28 -6.69 6.28
CA ARG A 111 15.63 -7.86 5.67
C ARG A 111 14.10 -7.75 5.65
N THR A 112 13.51 -7.27 6.73
CA THR A 112 12.05 -7.09 6.84
C THR A 112 11.57 -6.00 5.88
N GLN A 113 12.32 -4.90 5.77
CA GLN A 113 12.02 -3.84 4.81
C GLN A 113 12.08 -4.35 3.36
N LEU A 114 13.07 -5.18 3.03
CA LEU A 114 13.21 -5.77 1.70
C LEU A 114 12.05 -6.71 1.37
N VAL A 115 11.67 -7.58 2.31
CA VAL A 115 10.51 -8.49 2.14
C VAL A 115 9.23 -7.68 1.95
N TRP A 116 9.02 -6.64 2.75
CA TRP A 116 7.88 -5.73 2.62
C TRP A 116 7.84 -5.08 1.23
N LEU A 117 8.97 -4.52 0.77
CA LEU A 117 9.09 -3.91 -0.54
C LEU A 117 8.80 -4.92 -1.68
N ILE A 118 9.38 -6.11 -1.62
CA ILE A 118 9.17 -7.14 -2.65
C ILE A 118 7.70 -7.55 -2.69
N LEU A 119 7.05 -7.76 -1.55
CA LEU A 119 5.63 -8.10 -1.49
C LEU A 119 4.76 -6.99 -2.08
N GLY A 120 5.00 -5.73 -1.71
CA GLY A 120 4.27 -4.58 -2.23
C GLY A 120 4.43 -4.44 -3.75
N MET A 121 5.66 -4.52 -4.26
CA MET A 121 5.93 -4.43 -5.71
C MET A 121 5.36 -5.62 -6.48
N SER A 122 5.43 -6.83 -5.91
CA SER A 122 4.86 -8.05 -6.50
C SER A 122 3.34 -7.94 -6.60
N TRP A 123 2.69 -7.46 -5.54
CA TRP A 123 1.25 -7.21 -5.54
C TRP A 123 0.87 -6.19 -6.63
N CYS A 124 1.55 -5.05 -6.69
CA CYS A 124 1.26 -4.02 -7.71
C CYS A 124 1.43 -4.58 -9.14
N GLY A 125 2.49 -5.36 -9.38
CA GLY A 125 2.71 -6.01 -10.69
C GLY A 125 1.62 -7.03 -11.03
N LEU A 126 1.27 -7.91 -10.09
CA LEU A 126 0.22 -8.92 -10.28
C LEU A 126 -1.16 -8.28 -10.48
N GLN A 127 -1.43 -7.13 -9.86
CA GLN A 127 -2.67 -6.38 -10.06
C GLN A 127 -2.80 -5.82 -11.49
N ILE A 128 -1.69 -5.49 -12.15
CA ILE A 128 -1.71 -5.12 -13.58
C ILE A 128 -1.92 -6.36 -14.45
N VAL A 129 -1.23 -7.47 -14.14
CA VAL A 129 -1.38 -8.73 -14.88
C VAL A 129 -2.82 -9.29 -14.75
N SER A 130 -3.50 -9.03 -13.62
CA SER A 130 -4.87 -9.50 -13.40
C SER A 130 -5.90 -8.84 -14.31
N LEU A 131 -5.55 -7.73 -14.96
CA LEU A 131 -6.37 -7.09 -15.98
C LEU A 131 -6.33 -7.82 -17.33
N LEU A 132 -5.42 -8.77 -17.53
CA LEU A 132 -5.40 -9.58 -18.75
C LEU A 132 -6.60 -10.52 -18.79
N PRO A 133 -7.21 -10.72 -19.97
CA PRO A 133 -8.35 -11.63 -20.09
C PRO A 133 -7.94 -13.10 -19.90
N GLY A 134 -8.91 -13.92 -19.52
CA GLY A 134 -8.76 -15.37 -19.38
C GLY A 134 -8.10 -15.84 -18.07
N PRO A 135 -7.65 -17.11 -18.02
CA PRO A 135 -7.15 -17.73 -16.79
C PRO A 135 -5.94 -17.03 -16.18
N VAL A 136 -5.09 -16.40 -17.00
CA VAL A 136 -3.92 -15.65 -16.53
C VAL A 136 -4.35 -14.49 -15.63
N GLY A 137 -5.38 -13.74 -16.02
CA GLY A 137 -5.92 -12.64 -15.23
C GLY A 137 -6.51 -13.11 -13.90
N VAL A 138 -7.28 -14.20 -13.93
CA VAL A 138 -7.91 -14.77 -12.73
C VAL A 138 -6.85 -15.28 -11.74
N VAL A 139 -5.88 -16.06 -12.22
CA VAL A 139 -4.81 -16.62 -11.38
C VAL A 139 -3.94 -15.51 -10.81
N SER A 140 -3.51 -14.55 -11.64
CA SER A 140 -2.71 -13.43 -11.16
C SER A 140 -3.48 -12.54 -10.18
N GLY A 141 -4.78 -12.33 -10.37
CA GLY A 141 -5.64 -11.64 -9.41
C GLY A 141 -5.74 -12.37 -8.06
N GLY A 142 -5.89 -13.70 -8.08
CA GLY A 142 -5.85 -14.51 -6.87
C GLY A 142 -4.52 -14.40 -6.13
N ILE A 143 -3.39 -14.51 -6.83
CA ILE A 143 -2.05 -14.37 -6.24
C ILE A 143 -1.83 -12.92 -5.76
N ALA A 144 -2.34 -11.91 -6.49
CA ALA A 144 -2.27 -10.51 -6.08
C ALA A 144 -2.94 -10.29 -4.72
N LEU A 145 -4.12 -10.87 -4.50
CA LEU A 145 -4.83 -10.80 -3.22
C LEU A 145 -4.03 -11.44 -2.07
N LEU A 146 -3.39 -12.58 -2.32
CA LEU A 146 -2.52 -13.23 -1.32
C LEU A 146 -1.29 -12.38 -1.00
N ALA A 147 -0.63 -11.83 -2.02
CA ALA A 147 0.52 -10.94 -1.86
C ALA A 147 0.13 -9.67 -1.08
N TRP A 148 -1.02 -9.06 -1.42
CA TRP A 148 -1.57 -7.90 -0.72
C TRP A 148 -1.89 -8.22 0.75
N ALA A 149 -2.53 -9.34 1.03
CA ALA A 149 -2.85 -9.75 2.40
C ALA A 149 -1.58 -9.96 3.23
N ALA A 150 -0.57 -10.65 2.69
CA ALA A 150 0.73 -10.83 3.35
C ALA A 150 1.43 -9.48 3.58
N HIS A 151 1.41 -8.59 2.59
CA HIS A 151 1.95 -7.25 2.68
C HIS A 151 1.24 -6.41 3.76
N TRP A 152 -0.08 -6.51 3.87
CA TRP A 152 -0.86 -5.81 4.89
C TRP A 152 -0.57 -6.35 6.31
N MET A 153 -0.50 -7.67 6.47
CA MET A 153 -0.12 -8.29 7.74
C MET A 153 1.26 -7.81 8.19
N LEU A 154 2.24 -7.79 7.28
CA LEU A 154 3.59 -7.32 7.58
C LEU A 154 3.63 -5.82 7.90
N THR A 155 2.84 -5.01 7.19
CA THR A 155 2.65 -3.58 7.48
C THR A 155 2.19 -3.36 8.92
N ASN A 156 1.16 -4.10 9.35
CA ASN A 156 0.62 -3.99 10.71
C ASN A 156 1.65 -4.45 11.75
N HIS A 157 2.41 -5.51 11.47
CA HIS A 157 3.47 -5.99 12.36
C HIS A 157 4.59 -4.95 12.53
N MET A 158 5.10 -4.39 11.42
CA MET A 158 6.13 -3.35 11.44
C MET A 158 5.64 -2.08 12.13
N THR A 159 4.38 -1.69 11.91
CA THR A 159 3.77 -0.53 12.57
C THR A 159 3.79 -0.68 14.10
N ARG A 160 3.39 -1.85 14.61
CA ARG A 160 3.43 -2.12 16.06
C ARG A 160 4.85 -2.01 16.61
N ALA A 161 5.82 -2.64 15.95
CA ALA A 161 7.23 -2.57 16.37
C ALA A 161 7.79 -1.14 16.37
N LEU A 162 7.39 -0.30 15.41
CA LEU A 162 7.75 1.12 15.36
C LEU A 162 7.10 1.93 16.49
N LEU A 163 5.86 1.64 16.85
CA LEU A 163 5.20 2.31 17.96
C LEU A 163 5.84 1.93 19.30
N ASP A 164 6.09 0.65 19.53
CA ASP A 164 6.67 0.12 20.78
C ASP A 164 8.10 0.64 21.01
N SER A 165 8.86 0.85 19.94
CA SER A 165 10.24 1.32 20.03
C SER A 165 10.33 2.84 20.25
N SER A 166 9.21 3.57 20.36
CA SER A 166 9.25 5.04 20.42
C SER A 166 9.79 5.44 21.79
N PRO A 167 10.86 6.26 21.88
CA PRO A 167 11.43 6.61 23.17
C PRO A 167 10.37 7.36 23.98
N SER A 168 9.92 6.74 25.08
CA SER A 168 9.35 7.46 26.20
C SER A 168 10.28 8.64 26.52
N GLU A 169 9.69 9.81 26.56
CA GLU A 169 10.22 11.07 27.08
C GLU A 169 11.41 10.87 28.02
N VAL A 170 12.57 11.42 27.63
CA VAL A 170 13.73 11.56 28.52
C VAL A 170 13.22 12.15 29.83
N PRO A 171 13.42 11.51 31.01
CA PRO A 171 13.05 12.11 32.28
C PRO A 171 13.76 13.46 32.38
N ALA A 172 13.00 14.53 32.62
CA ALA A 172 13.54 15.87 32.79
C ALA A 172 14.75 15.82 33.75
N PRO A 173 15.87 16.49 33.41
CA PRO A 173 17.02 16.50 34.30
C PRO A 173 16.58 17.00 35.67
N SER A 174 16.83 16.20 36.70
CA SER A 174 16.55 16.54 38.08
C SER A 174 17.28 17.84 38.42
N ALA A 175 16.51 18.91 38.63
CA ALA A 175 17.01 20.17 39.13
C ALA A 175 17.55 19.93 40.56
N GLY A 176 18.87 19.80 40.70
CA GLY A 176 19.49 19.79 42.02
C GLY A 176 20.75 18.95 42.15
N GLN A 177 21.82 19.29 41.44
CA GLN A 177 23.17 19.08 41.94
C GLN A 177 23.98 20.37 41.71
N ALA A 178 23.92 21.26 42.71
CA ALA A 178 24.82 22.39 42.81
C ALA A 178 26.24 21.89 43.12
N PRO A 179 27.30 22.50 42.56
CA PRO A 179 28.68 22.09 42.82
C PRO A 179 29.04 22.43 44.27
N ALA A 180 29.44 21.42 45.05
CA ALA A 180 30.04 21.61 46.36
C ALA A 180 31.37 22.37 46.18
N SER A 181 31.42 23.60 46.68
CA SER A 181 32.63 24.41 46.78
C SER A 181 33.65 23.70 47.66
N ARG A 182 34.86 23.52 47.15
CA ARG A 182 36.04 23.15 47.95
C ARG A 182 36.34 24.26 48.95
N ALA A 183 36.42 23.89 50.23
CA ALA A 183 37.14 24.61 51.28
C ALA A 183 37.87 23.56 52.13
#